data_AF-A0A970I0L3-F1
#
_entry.id   AF-A0A970I0L3-F1
#
_cell.length_a   1.000
_cell.length_b   1.000
_cell.length_c   1.000
_cell.angle_alpha   90.00
_cell.angle_beta   90.00
_cell.angle_gamma   90.00
#
_symmetry.space_group_name_H-M   'P 1'
#
loop_
_entity.id
_entity.type
_entity.pdbx_description
1 polymer ?
#
loop_
_entity_poly.entity_id
_entity_poly.type
_entity_poly.pdbx_seq_one_letter_code
_entity_poly.pdbx_strand_id
1 'polypeptide(L)'
;TLPDAVKLDTRDFDDGAYDLTVRLETVTGSWAERTGRVVLDNWDVIVDELQPPLQSGWFGSVPQRRTVIESDGWREVTGDGAGFFGDEHRLAKATDCAEHLIWEVERLARFELTLYARDAALDGYLDLAVSSDGETWRTVTYTAHETGEAASGWRQMVVQGRLDGGEDVRYFRLLLRGDAAGADRIQLGRVEFTITRAP
;
A
#
# COMPACT_ATOMS: atom_id res chain seq x y z
N THR A 1 3.37 -17.15 41.26
CA THR A 1 4.36 -16.07 41.05
C THR A 1 3.77 -15.13 40.03
N LEU A 2 3.80 -13.81 40.29
CA LEU A 2 3.37 -12.82 39.30
C LEU A 2 4.46 -12.72 38.21
N PRO A 3 4.10 -12.48 36.94
CA PRO A 3 5.10 -12.19 35.91
C PRO A 3 5.79 -10.87 36.22
N ASP A 4 7.12 -10.85 36.12
CA ASP A 4 7.92 -9.64 36.36
C ASP A 4 7.68 -8.55 35.29
N ALA A 5 7.22 -8.94 34.10
CA ALA A 5 6.83 -8.03 33.03
C ALA A 5 5.79 -8.67 32.10
N VAL A 6 4.91 -7.83 31.54
CA VAL A 6 4.04 -8.17 30.40
C VAL A 6 4.50 -7.30 29.23
N LYS A 7 4.75 -7.92 28.08
CA LYS A 7 5.11 -7.22 26.84
C LYS A 7 3.92 -7.22 25.89
N LEU A 8 3.63 -6.07 25.31
CA LEU A 8 2.63 -5.90 24.28
C LEU A 8 3.34 -5.37 23.03
N ASP A 9 3.11 -5.99 21.88
CA ASP A 9 3.53 -5.43 20.61
C ASP A 9 2.49 -4.41 20.16
N THR A 10 2.84 -3.12 20.20
CA THR A 10 1.92 -2.03 19.84
C THR A 10 1.67 -1.96 18.34
N ARG A 11 2.45 -2.70 17.52
CA ARG A 11 2.31 -2.75 16.07
C ARG A 11 1.13 -3.62 15.58
N ASP A 12 0.43 -4.26 16.50
CA ASP A 12 -0.81 -4.96 16.19
C ASP A 12 -2.06 -4.07 16.36
N PHE A 13 -1.85 -2.80 16.71
CA PHE A 13 -2.91 -1.83 16.94
C PHE A 13 -2.75 -0.63 16.01
N ASP A 14 -3.88 -0.01 15.66
CA ASP A 14 -3.90 1.27 14.97
C ASP A 14 -3.45 2.38 15.93
N ASP A 15 -2.91 3.46 15.39
CA ASP A 15 -2.50 4.59 16.20
C ASP A 15 -3.71 5.29 16.83
N GLY A 16 -3.55 5.71 18.08
CA GLY A 16 -4.65 6.27 18.86
C GLY A 16 -4.47 6.17 20.36
N ALA A 17 -5.44 6.73 21.08
CA ALA A 17 -5.49 6.66 22.54
C ALA A 17 -6.23 5.39 22.99
N TYR A 18 -5.58 4.61 23.85
CA TYR A 18 -6.13 3.39 24.42
C TYR A 18 -6.10 3.46 25.94
N ASP A 19 -7.09 2.82 26.56
CA ASP A 19 -7.10 2.59 28.00
C ASP A 19 -6.57 1.17 28.28
N LEU A 20 -5.30 1.08 28.67
CA LEU A 20 -4.65 -0.18 29.02
C LEU A 20 -5.09 -0.59 30.41
N THR A 21 -5.77 -1.73 30.49
CA THR A 21 -6.30 -2.28 31.74
C THR A 21 -5.54 -3.54 32.13
N VAL A 22 -4.95 -3.54 33.33
CA VAL A 22 -4.30 -4.70 33.92
C VAL A 22 -5.16 -5.21 35.07
N ARG A 23 -5.63 -6.45 34.96
CA ARG A 23 -6.40 -7.13 36.00
C ARG A 23 -5.58 -8.27 36.61
N LEU A 24 -5.51 -8.26 37.94
CA LEU A 24 -4.92 -9.30 38.76
C LEU A 24 -6.04 -10.07 39.44
N GLU A 25 -6.04 -11.39 39.32
CA GLU A 25 -7.00 -12.27 40.00
C GLU A 25 -6.24 -13.28 40.86
N THR A 26 -6.65 -13.41 42.12
CA THR A 26 -6.07 -14.37 43.06
C THR A 26 -6.77 -15.72 42.93
N VAL A 27 -6.10 -16.78 43.38
CA VAL A 27 -6.69 -18.13 43.44
C VAL A 27 -7.91 -18.24 44.35
N THR A 28 -8.12 -17.23 45.22
CA THR A 28 -9.28 -17.13 46.11
C THR A 28 -10.43 -16.33 45.50
N GLY A 29 -10.33 -15.91 44.23
CA GLY A 29 -11.37 -15.16 43.51
C GLY A 29 -11.40 -13.66 43.80
N SER A 30 -10.41 -13.13 44.53
CA SER A 30 -10.27 -11.68 44.72
C SER A 30 -9.55 -11.07 43.52
N TRP A 31 -9.90 -9.84 43.14
CA TRP A 31 -9.23 -9.17 42.03
C TRP A 31 -8.89 -7.72 42.33
N ALA A 32 -7.89 -7.21 41.62
CA ALA A 32 -7.52 -5.80 41.57
C ALA A 32 -7.32 -5.40 40.11
N GLU A 33 -7.73 -4.19 39.75
CA GLU A 33 -7.58 -3.65 38.40
C GLU A 33 -6.90 -2.29 38.45
N ARG A 34 -6.09 -2.03 37.45
CA ARG A 34 -5.53 -0.71 37.20
C ARG A 34 -5.63 -0.38 35.72
N THR A 35 -6.18 0.78 35.44
CA THR A 35 -6.27 1.33 34.09
C THR A 35 -5.35 2.53 33.95
N GLY A 36 -4.62 2.58 32.85
CA GLY A 36 -3.79 3.72 32.46
C GLY A 36 -3.99 4.05 31.00
N ARG A 37 -3.98 5.35 30.67
CA ARG A 37 -4.06 5.78 29.27
C ARG A 37 -2.69 5.68 28.61
N VAL A 38 -2.67 5.12 27.41
CA VAL A 38 -1.50 5.08 26.52
C VAL A 38 -1.89 5.65 25.17
N VAL A 39 -0.93 6.26 24.47
CA VAL A 39 -1.09 6.68 23.08
C VAL A 39 -0.14 5.83 22.26
N LEU A 40 -0.70 5.17 21.25
CA LEU A 40 0.06 4.42 20.26
C LEU A 40 0.24 5.33 19.04
N ASP A 41 1.48 5.45 18.58
CA ASP A 41 1.90 6.34 17.49
C ASP A 41 3.10 5.68 16.78
N ASN A 42 2.81 4.57 16.11
CA ASN A 42 3.80 3.66 15.53
C ASN A 42 3.95 3.85 14.01
N TRP A 43 3.01 4.54 13.35
CA TRP A 43 2.85 4.45 11.91
C TRP A 43 2.86 5.82 11.23
N ASP A 44 3.58 5.91 10.11
CA ASP A 44 3.41 6.99 9.14
C ASP A 44 2.78 6.40 7.87
N VAL A 45 1.96 7.21 7.17
CA VAL A 45 1.26 6.80 5.94
C VAL A 45 1.70 7.66 4.76
N ILE A 46 2.12 7.01 3.68
CA ILE A 46 2.47 7.62 2.41
C ILE A 46 1.39 7.23 1.40
N VAL A 47 0.76 8.21 0.77
CA VAL A 47 -0.24 8.00 -0.29
C VAL A 47 0.27 8.61 -1.59
N ASP A 48 0.15 7.84 -2.67
CA ASP A 48 0.34 8.28 -4.05
C ASP A 48 -0.96 8.02 -4.84
N GLU A 49 -1.66 9.09 -5.18
CA GLU A 49 -2.91 9.06 -5.96
C GLU A 49 -2.65 8.96 -7.48
N LEU A 50 -1.38 8.72 -7.88
CA LEU A 50 -0.94 8.57 -9.27
C LEU A 50 -1.39 9.71 -10.20
N GLN A 51 -1.50 10.92 -9.64
CA GLN A 51 -2.05 12.08 -10.31
C GLN A 51 -1.18 12.52 -11.50
N PRO A 52 -1.81 13.00 -12.59
CA PRO A 52 -1.10 13.60 -13.70
C PRO A 52 -0.32 14.85 -13.23
N PRO A 53 0.80 15.23 -13.87
CA PRO A 53 1.52 16.45 -13.56
C PRO A 53 0.63 17.70 -13.65
N LEU A 54 0.79 18.63 -12.70
CA LEU A 54 0.12 19.92 -12.77
C LEU A 54 0.74 20.76 -13.88
N GLN A 55 -0.11 21.30 -14.75
CA GLN A 55 0.31 22.28 -15.74
C GLN A 55 0.28 23.67 -15.11
N SER A 56 1.46 24.21 -14.82
CA SER A 56 1.63 25.58 -14.35
C SER A 56 2.09 26.48 -15.47
N GLY A 57 1.41 27.61 -15.67
CA GLY A 57 1.81 28.60 -16.68
C GLY A 57 3.19 29.24 -16.40
N TRP A 58 3.71 29.13 -15.18
CA TRP A 58 5.00 29.72 -14.78
C TRP A 58 6.10 28.68 -14.57
N PHE A 59 5.75 27.47 -14.11
CA PHE A 59 6.71 26.42 -13.77
C PHE A 59 6.72 25.25 -14.76
N GLY A 60 5.93 25.33 -15.83
CA GLY A 60 5.74 24.20 -16.74
C GLY A 60 5.03 23.04 -16.05
N SER A 61 5.44 21.82 -16.37
CA SER A 61 4.86 20.60 -15.83
C SER A 61 5.48 20.26 -14.46
N VAL A 62 4.68 20.24 -13.41
CA VAL A 62 5.09 19.89 -12.04
C VAL A 62 4.66 18.45 -11.73
N PRO A 63 5.58 17.51 -11.50
CA PRO A 63 5.22 16.12 -11.18
C PRO A 63 4.49 16.05 -9.82
N GLN A 64 3.45 15.22 -9.76
CA GLN A 64 2.69 14.97 -8.52
C GLN A 64 2.93 13.57 -7.94
N ARG A 65 3.37 12.63 -8.79
CA ARG A 65 3.67 11.25 -8.40
C ARG A 65 4.85 11.21 -7.44
N ARG A 66 4.80 10.26 -6.49
CA ARG A 66 5.81 10.07 -5.44
C ARG A 66 6.84 8.99 -5.79
N THR A 67 6.76 8.46 -6.99
CA THR A 67 7.73 7.54 -7.57
C THR A 67 9.10 8.21 -7.72
N VAL A 68 10.16 7.46 -7.46
CA VAL A 68 11.54 7.88 -7.69
C VAL A 68 12.09 7.42 -9.04
N ILE A 69 11.54 6.31 -9.56
CA ILE A 69 11.88 5.75 -10.87
C ILE A 69 10.61 5.22 -11.52
N GLU A 70 10.45 5.49 -12.80
CA GLU A 70 9.38 4.98 -13.64
C GLU A 70 9.97 4.56 -14.99
N SER A 71 9.44 3.49 -15.58
CA SER A 71 9.71 3.19 -16.98
C SER A 71 8.91 4.10 -17.91
N ASP A 72 9.36 4.26 -19.16
CA ASP A 72 8.80 5.26 -20.08
C ASP A 72 7.41 4.92 -20.64
N GLY A 73 6.96 3.67 -20.55
CA GLY A 73 5.75 3.20 -21.22
C GLY A 73 4.46 3.39 -20.43
N TRP A 74 4.40 4.36 -19.51
CA TRP A 74 3.17 4.72 -18.81
C TRP A 74 2.41 5.82 -19.56
N ARG A 75 1.07 5.72 -19.56
CA ARG A 75 0.18 6.80 -19.98
C ARG A 75 -0.84 7.11 -18.91
N GLU A 76 -1.17 8.38 -18.78
CA GLU A 76 -2.30 8.85 -18.00
C GLU A 76 -3.61 8.50 -18.71
N VAL A 77 -4.59 8.11 -17.91
CA VAL A 77 -5.97 7.89 -18.33
C VAL A 77 -6.85 8.77 -17.47
N THR A 78 -7.62 9.64 -18.12
CA THR A 78 -8.54 10.55 -17.44
C THR A 78 -9.98 10.35 -17.91
N GLY A 79 -10.93 10.67 -17.05
CA GLY A 79 -12.36 10.55 -17.36
C GLY A 79 -12.95 9.16 -17.09
N ASP A 80 -14.24 9.03 -17.41
CA ASP A 80 -15.06 7.82 -17.16
C ASP A 80 -15.08 7.37 -15.70
N GLY A 81 -14.94 8.29 -14.73
CA GLY A 81 -14.91 7.92 -13.31
C GLY A 81 -16.10 7.08 -12.85
N ALA A 82 -17.26 7.20 -13.48
CA ALA A 82 -18.41 6.32 -13.23
C ALA A 82 -18.12 4.82 -13.49
N GLY A 83 -17.30 4.51 -14.50
CA GLY A 83 -16.81 3.16 -14.80
C GLY A 83 -15.68 2.68 -13.89
N PHE A 84 -15.12 3.59 -13.09
CA PHE A 84 -13.96 3.39 -12.23
C PHE A 84 -14.22 3.88 -10.79
N PHE A 85 -15.44 3.70 -10.28
CA PHE A 85 -15.78 3.89 -8.87
C PHE A 85 -15.50 5.32 -8.33
N GLY A 86 -15.61 6.32 -9.20
CA GLY A 86 -15.36 7.73 -8.91
C GLY A 86 -13.92 8.18 -9.14
N ASP A 87 -13.02 7.28 -9.55
CA ASP A 87 -11.64 7.60 -9.85
C ASP A 87 -11.52 8.17 -11.27
N GLU A 88 -11.15 9.44 -11.38
CA GLU A 88 -11.01 10.16 -12.64
C GLU A 88 -9.59 10.14 -13.21
N HIS A 89 -8.59 9.62 -12.47
CA HIS A 89 -7.17 9.73 -12.80
C HIS A 89 -6.43 8.42 -12.55
N ARG A 90 -6.03 7.75 -13.61
CA ARG A 90 -5.42 6.43 -13.55
C ARG A 90 -4.16 6.37 -14.41
N LEU A 91 -3.30 5.40 -14.11
CA LEU A 91 -2.12 5.10 -14.92
C LEU A 91 -2.30 3.75 -15.63
N ALA A 92 -1.95 3.69 -16.90
CA ALA A 92 -2.04 2.47 -17.68
C ALA A 92 -0.81 2.28 -18.56
N LYS A 93 -0.51 1.04 -18.93
CA LYS A 93 0.58 0.77 -19.87
C LYS A 93 0.22 1.25 -21.27
N ALA A 94 1.14 1.98 -21.90
CA ALA A 94 1.05 2.42 -23.29
C ALA A 94 1.72 1.44 -24.26
N THR A 95 2.48 0.46 -23.75
CA THR A 95 3.27 -0.49 -24.54
C THR A 95 2.99 -1.93 -24.11
N ASP A 96 3.40 -2.89 -24.96
CA ASP A 96 3.38 -4.31 -24.64
C ASP A 96 4.60 -4.76 -23.83
N CYS A 97 5.55 -3.87 -23.55
CA CYS A 97 6.72 -4.15 -22.71
C CYS A 97 6.34 -4.25 -21.23
N ALA A 98 7.21 -4.78 -20.39
CA ALA A 98 7.01 -4.71 -18.95
C ALA A 98 7.28 -3.29 -18.45
N GLU A 99 6.41 -2.77 -17.59
CA GLU A 99 6.50 -1.40 -17.07
C GLU A 99 6.51 -1.40 -15.54
N HIS A 100 7.34 -0.55 -14.93
CA HIS A 100 7.49 -0.49 -13.49
C HIS A 100 7.37 0.93 -12.93
N LEU A 101 6.99 0.98 -11.65
CA LEU A 101 7.00 2.16 -10.79
C LEU A 101 7.75 1.78 -9.52
N ILE A 102 8.66 2.64 -9.06
CA ILE A 102 9.43 2.45 -7.83
C ILE A 102 9.21 3.64 -6.91
N TRP A 103 8.92 3.34 -5.65
CA TRP A 103 8.85 4.32 -4.57
C TRP A 103 10.00 4.10 -3.59
N GLU A 104 10.50 5.19 -3.02
CA GLU A 104 11.38 5.15 -1.85
C GLU A 104 10.50 5.15 -0.59
N VAL A 105 10.48 4.02 0.10
CA VAL A 105 9.64 3.75 1.27
C VAL A 105 10.46 2.97 2.31
N GLU A 106 11.13 3.72 3.17
CA GLU A 106 11.88 3.13 4.26
C GLU A 106 10.97 2.47 5.28
N ARG A 107 11.36 1.28 5.75
CA ARG A 107 10.71 0.57 6.87
C ARG A 107 9.23 0.29 6.62
N LEU A 108 8.94 -0.08 5.37
CA LEU A 108 7.64 -0.52 4.90
C LEU A 108 7.11 -1.67 5.75
N ALA A 109 5.91 -1.49 6.30
CA ALA A 109 5.22 -2.50 7.08
C ALA A 109 4.00 -3.05 6.35
N ARG A 110 3.26 -2.20 5.64
CA ARG A 110 2.08 -2.60 4.86
C ARG A 110 2.02 -1.80 3.58
N PHE A 111 1.46 -2.40 2.54
CA PHE A 111 1.11 -1.71 1.31
C PHE A 111 -0.32 -2.06 0.91
N GLU A 112 -0.98 -1.11 0.25
CA GLU A 112 -2.28 -1.28 -0.38
C GLU A 112 -2.26 -0.59 -1.75
N LEU A 113 -2.74 -1.27 -2.78
CA LEU A 113 -2.86 -0.74 -4.14
C LEU A 113 -4.32 -0.87 -4.56
N THR A 114 -4.88 0.23 -5.08
CA THR A 114 -6.13 0.21 -5.83
C THR A 114 -5.81 0.11 -7.31
N LEU A 115 -6.31 -0.94 -7.94
CA LEU A 115 -6.20 -1.15 -9.38
C LEU A 115 -7.54 -1.58 -9.96
N TYR A 116 -7.72 -1.29 -11.25
CA TYR A 116 -8.89 -1.67 -12.01
C TYR A 116 -8.48 -2.71 -13.03
N ALA A 117 -9.15 -3.86 -13.01
CA ALA A 117 -8.81 -4.98 -13.86
C ALA A 117 -10.02 -5.53 -14.60
N ARG A 118 -9.81 -6.06 -15.80
CA ARG A 118 -10.80 -6.86 -16.54
C ARG A 118 -10.85 -8.31 -16.08
N ASP A 119 -9.71 -8.83 -15.64
CA ASP A 119 -9.56 -10.18 -15.11
C ASP A 119 -9.47 -10.11 -13.58
N ALA A 120 -10.17 -11.00 -12.88
CA ALA A 120 -10.12 -11.06 -11.42
C ALA A 120 -8.78 -11.63 -10.90
N ALA A 121 -8.10 -12.44 -11.72
CA ALA A 121 -6.79 -12.98 -11.39
C ALA A 121 -5.69 -12.03 -11.87
N LEU A 122 -4.85 -11.58 -10.93
CA LEU A 122 -3.69 -10.72 -11.20
C LEU A 122 -2.38 -11.50 -11.36
N ASP A 123 -2.42 -12.80 -11.06
CA ASP A 123 -1.29 -13.71 -11.20
C ASP A 123 -0.78 -13.74 -12.64
N GLY A 124 0.52 -13.50 -12.80
CA GLY A 124 1.15 -13.39 -14.13
C GLY A 124 1.06 -12.01 -14.78
N TYR A 125 0.31 -11.08 -14.19
CA TYR A 125 0.25 -9.68 -14.63
C TYR A 125 1.02 -8.74 -13.71
N LEU A 126 0.88 -8.92 -12.39
CA LEU A 126 1.41 -8.03 -11.36
C LEU A 126 2.50 -8.72 -10.54
N ASP A 127 3.71 -8.15 -10.55
CA ASP A 127 4.77 -8.49 -9.60
C ASP A 127 5.02 -7.33 -8.66
N LEU A 128 5.05 -7.62 -7.36
CA LEU A 128 5.41 -6.67 -6.31
C LEU A 128 6.73 -7.11 -5.69
N ALA A 129 7.65 -6.18 -5.47
CA ALA A 129 8.95 -6.48 -4.88
C ALA A 129 9.45 -5.33 -4.00
N VAL A 130 10.36 -5.66 -3.09
CA VAL A 130 11.07 -4.67 -2.27
C VAL A 130 12.58 -4.84 -2.38
N SER A 131 13.29 -3.77 -2.04
CA SER A 131 14.76 -3.72 -2.07
C SER A 131 15.32 -2.81 -0.99
N SER A 132 16.54 -3.09 -0.54
CA SER A 132 17.34 -2.23 0.35
C SER A 132 18.26 -1.28 -0.43
N ASP A 133 18.58 -1.59 -1.69
CA ASP A 133 19.61 -0.93 -2.49
C ASP A 133 19.12 -0.42 -3.86
N GLY A 134 17.92 -0.82 -4.28
CA GLY A 134 17.34 -0.48 -5.58
C GLY A 134 17.85 -1.37 -6.73
N GLU A 135 18.79 -2.28 -6.47
CA GLU A 135 19.43 -3.15 -7.46
C GLU A 135 18.97 -4.60 -7.31
N THR A 136 18.96 -5.10 -6.07
CA THR A 136 18.55 -6.46 -5.72
C THR A 136 17.12 -6.46 -5.22
N TRP A 137 16.24 -7.19 -5.91
CA TRP A 137 14.81 -7.18 -5.64
C TRP A 137 14.33 -8.52 -5.10
N ARG A 138 13.56 -8.47 -4.02
CA ARG A 138 12.87 -9.62 -3.46
C ARG A 138 11.37 -9.47 -3.68
N THR A 139 10.76 -10.46 -4.32
CA THR A 139 9.31 -10.52 -4.50
C THR A 139 8.59 -10.58 -3.16
N VAL A 140 7.51 -9.81 -3.02
CA VAL A 140 6.62 -9.87 -1.87
C VAL A 140 5.29 -10.49 -2.28
N THR A 141 4.75 -11.33 -1.39
CA THR A 141 3.41 -11.91 -1.57
C THR A 141 2.35 -10.86 -1.28
N TYR A 142 1.24 -10.95 -2.00
CA TYR A 142 0.07 -10.10 -1.77
C TYR A 142 -1.21 -10.94 -1.79
N THR A 143 -2.27 -10.33 -1.29
CA THR A 143 -3.64 -10.82 -1.49
C THR A 143 -4.40 -9.78 -2.29
N ALA A 144 -5.19 -10.23 -3.27
CA ALA A 144 -6.05 -9.38 -4.06
C ALA A 144 -7.51 -9.73 -3.77
N HIS A 145 -8.34 -8.71 -3.59
CA HIS A 145 -9.77 -8.90 -3.43
C HIS A 145 -10.52 -7.90 -4.28
N GLU A 146 -11.59 -8.37 -4.92
CA GLU A 146 -12.51 -7.53 -5.67
C GLU A 146 -13.43 -6.80 -4.69
N THR A 147 -13.51 -5.48 -4.82
CA THR A 147 -14.41 -4.62 -4.00
C THR A 147 -15.63 -4.15 -4.78
N GLY A 148 -15.64 -4.32 -6.10
CA GLY A 148 -16.80 -4.06 -6.93
C GLY A 148 -16.58 -4.34 -8.41
N GLU A 149 -17.67 -4.48 -9.16
CA GLU A 149 -17.70 -4.64 -10.61
C GLU A 149 -18.62 -3.57 -11.23
N ALA A 150 -18.08 -2.80 -12.17
CA ALA A 150 -18.81 -1.79 -12.93
C ALA A 150 -19.54 -2.46 -14.11
N ALA A 151 -20.66 -1.87 -14.56
CA ALA A 151 -21.42 -2.36 -15.71
C ALA A 151 -20.60 -2.40 -17.01
N SER A 152 -19.54 -1.60 -17.10
CA SER A 152 -18.57 -1.62 -18.20
C SER A 152 -17.72 -2.88 -18.23
N GLY A 153 -17.71 -3.69 -17.16
CA GLY A 153 -16.89 -4.89 -16.97
C GLY A 153 -15.52 -4.63 -16.34
N TRP A 154 -15.30 -3.45 -15.75
CA TRP A 154 -14.12 -3.17 -14.92
C TRP A 154 -14.37 -3.59 -13.48
N ARG A 155 -13.38 -4.22 -12.86
CA ARG A 155 -13.41 -4.61 -11.46
C ARG A 155 -12.45 -3.75 -10.67
N GLN A 156 -12.90 -3.20 -9.55
CA GLN A 156 -12.01 -2.60 -8.57
C GLN A 156 -11.40 -3.70 -7.73
N MET A 157 -10.07 -3.74 -7.72
CA MET A 157 -9.28 -4.69 -6.97
C MET A 157 -8.45 -3.93 -5.95
N VAL A 158 -8.48 -4.40 -4.71
CA VAL A 158 -7.58 -3.94 -3.66
C VAL A 158 -6.54 -5.02 -3.43
N VAL A 159 -5.28 -4.66 -3.67
CA VAL A 159 -4.12 -5.54 -3.50
C VAL A 159 -3.35 -5.10 -2.27
N GLN A 160 -3.20 -6.00 -1.29
CA GLN A 160 -2.58 -5.68 -0.01
C GLN A 160 -1.53 -6.72 0.38
N GLY A 161 -0.53 -6.27 1.13
CA GLY A 161 0.47 -7.14 1.73
C GLY A 161 1.09 -6.53 2.97
N ARG A 162 1.67 -7.39 3.81
CA ARG A 162 2.35 -7.02 5.06
C ARG A 162 3.76 -7.56 5.02
N LEU A 163 4.69 -6.77 5.54
CA LEU A 163 6.06 -7.15 5.76
C LEU A 163 6.29 -7.29 7.27
N ASP A 164 7.08 -8.29 7.65
CA ASP A 164 7.52 -8.45 9.02
C ASP A 164 8.57 -7.36 9.25
N GLY A 165 8.20 -6.28 9.96
CA GLY A 165 8.95 -5.01 10.05
C GLY A 165 10.37 -5.04 10.66
N GLY A 166 11.09 -6.16 10.57
CA GLY A 166 12.54 -6.29 10.75
C GLY A 166 13.33 -6.38 9.44
N GLU A 167 12.68 -6.25 8.28
CA GLU A 167 13.36 -6.24 6.98
C GLU A 167 13.94 -4.86 6.66
N ASP A 168 15.19 -4.81 6.18
CA ASP A 168 15.78 -3.58 5.63
C ASP A 168 15.17 -3.31 4.26
N VAL A 169 14.08 -2.56 4.25
CA VAL A 169 13.36 -2.14 3.05
C VAL A 169 13.50 -0.65 2.89
N ARG A 170 13.93 -0.23 1.69
CA ARG A 170 14.02 1.18 1.27
C ARG A 170 13.25 1.49 0.01
N TYR A 171 13.01 0.49 -0.83
CA TYR A 171 12.30 0.65 -2.08
C TYR A 171 11.19 -0.38 -2.21
N PHE A 172 10.07 0.05 -2.79
CA PHE A 172 8.99 -0.80 -3.25
C PHE A 172 8.83 -0.65 -4.75
N ARG A 173 8.66 -1.76 -5.46
CA ARG A 173 8.44 -1.80 -6.91
C ARG A 173 7.15 -2.50 -7.23
N LEU A 174 6.35 -1.83 -8.04
CA LEU A 174 5.26 -2.41 -8.81
C LEU A 174 5.77 -2.66 -10.22
N LEU A 175 5.59 -3.88 -10.74
CA LEU A 175 5.88 -4.24 -12.12
C LEU A 175 4.62 -4.85 -12.75
N LEU A 176 4.17 -4.27 -13.87
CA LEU A 176 3.20 -4.90 -14.75
C LEU A 176 3.94 -5.59 -15.90
N ARG A 177 3.79 -6.92 -16.00
CA ARG A 177 4.48 -7.72 -17.02
C ARG A 177 4.05 -7.35 -18.44
N GLY A 178 4.96 -7.58 -19.39
CA GLY A 178 4.70 -7.44 -20.83
C GLY A 178 3.55 -8.35 -21.29
N ASP A 179 3.01 -8.08 -22.49
CA ASP A 179 1.93 -8.78 -23.26
C ASP A 179 0.61 -9.14 -22.54
N ALA A 180 0.58 -9.02 -21.22
CA ALA A 180 -0.43 -9.55 -20.33
C ALA A 180 -1.30 -8.39 -19.79
N ALA A 181 -0.71 -7.24 -19.47
CA ALA A 181 -1.35 -6.12 -18.77
C ALA A 181 -1.45 -4.82 -19.61
N GLY A 182 -2.02 -4.85 -20.81
CA GLY A 182 -2.28 -3.63 -21.60
C GLY A 182 -3.30 -2.69 -20.92
N ALA A 183 -3.41 -1.44 -21.39
CA ALA A 183 -4.29 -0.44 -20.77
C ALA A 183 -5.79 -0.80 -20.74
N ASP A 184 -6.23 -1.67 -21.64
CA ASP A 184 -7.62 -2.14 -21.66
C ASP A 184 -7.87 -3.28 -20.67
N ARG A 185 -6.82 -3.76 -19.99
CA ARG A 185 -6.88 -4.85 -19.01
C ARG A 185 -6.61 -4.42 -17.59
N ILE A 186 -5.60 -3.58 -17.36
CA ILE A 186 -5.22 -3.12 -16.01
C ILE A 186 -4.94 -1.61 -16.03
N GLN A 187 -5.49 -0.91 -15.04
CA GLN A 187 -5.19 0.49 -14.75
C GLN A 187 -4.92 0.66 -13.26
N LEU A 188 -3.95 1.49 -12.89
CA LEU A 188 -3.57 1.79 -11.52
C LEU A 188 -4.25 3.07 -11.07
N GLY A 189 -4.88 3.08 -9.89
CA GLY A 189 -5.52 4.27 -9.32
C GLY A 189 -4.73 4.89 -8.19
N ARG A 190 -4.43 4.09 -7.16
CA ARG A 190 -3.82 4.58 -5.91
C ARG A 190 -2.84 3.58 -5.33
N VAL A 191 -1.81 4.09 -4.66
CA VAL A 191 -0.88 3.30 -3.86
C VAL A 191 -0.76 3.94 -2.48
N GLU A 192 -0.84 3.11 -1.45
CA GLU A 192 -0.68 3.50 -0.06
C GLU A 192 0.36 2.61 0.63
N PHE A 193 1.20 3.23 1.45
CA PHE A 193 2.23 2.56 2.22
C PHE A 193 2.10 2.97 3.68
N THR A 194 2.05 1.98 4.57
CA THR A 194 2.21 2.18 6.01
C THR A 194 3.65 1.82 6.38
N ILE A 195 4.38 2.77 6.96
CA ILE A 195 5.76 2.58 7.39
C ILE A 195 5.85 2.66 8.91
N THR A 196 6.75 1.89 9.51
CA THR A 196 7.02 2.02 10.95
C THR A 196 7.75 3.34 11.22
N ARG A 197 7.30 4.11 12.22
CA ARG A 197 8.00 5.32 12.68
C ARG A 197 9.31 4.94 13.37
N ALA A 198 10.30 5.83 13.28
CA ALA A 198 11.61 5.59 13.88
C ALA A 198 11.48 5.76 15.39
N PRO A 199 12.11 4.90 16.19
CA PRO A 199 12.16 5.10 17.64
C PRO A 199 12.88 6.41 18.01
#